data_AF-A0A1C5AAL8-F1
#
_entry.id   AF-A0A1C5AAL8-F1
#
_cell.length_a   1.000
_cell.length_b   1.000
_cell.length_c   1.000
_cell.angle_alpha   90.00
_cell.angle_beta   90.00
_cell.angle_gamma   90.00
#
_symmetry.space_group_name_H-M   'P 1'
#
loop_
_entity.id
_entity.type
_entity.pdbx_description
1 polymer ?
#
loop_
_entity_poly.entity_id
_entity_poly.type
_entity_poly.pdbx_seq_one_letter_code
_entity_poly.pdbx_strand_id
1 'polypeptide(L)'
;MEGVNHDDDPARLRGRILRAYRLRTEVAANDLATRIGVAANVLSQWESGVNVRRAARQRHIAEDVATALRLSADDRDALLGLWAASGTIALAPRPQWSHNYPPGGAPAWVWLRRPLEHRPGRRVHLWYSEPLQVTIGGDDIPAGGLILQAPASFPNPPLECRFDEPGWASFGIGIVTADIAEQLDVRLVEARDLAGTPQPRVDPRLRPEDERLLDRAFGMLRRLAEGAGVAWALLAPHVGIASPAHPPHPRPPDADQGWLAALRQDPQGLVTQPLTNGADLRALRGALGQSRADTAAAVTDLGEDALTVKSLEHWELDGRLPAAPRIISRLDTVLQADGHLGIERTSTSAAAAPDTPVVFPAYWRGPVWVQLIGPAAAGDDEELTAIEVLLLRWPPWQRRQEVRSGDVLTTRCAGTNSGPLSIHPPAGWGFAAGTGHVPGAIDINHGWHPVSLRAASWLIITHIRMILNARRHRG
;
A
#
# COMPACT_ATOMS: atom_id res chain seq x y z
N MET A 1 -30.63 6.29 -9.78
CA MET A 1 -30.19 4.94 -9.37
C MET A 1 -30.23 4.07 -10.63
N GLU A 2 -29.39 4.37 -11.60
CA GLU A 2 -29.29 3.68 -12.89
C GLU A 2 -27.83 3.70 -13.31
N GLY A 3 -27.33 2.57 -13.82
CA GLY A 3 -25.98 2.46 -14.41
C GLY A 3 -24.93 1.71 -13.59
N VAL A 4 -25.26 0.63 -12.86
CA VAL A 4 -24.22 -0.36 -12.51
C VAL A 4 -23.90 -1.13 -13.79
N ASN A 5 -22.78 -0.81 -14.42
CA ASN A 5 -22.29 -1.52 -15.58
C ASN A 5 -22.15 -3.01 -15.21
N HIS A 6 -22.76 -3.91 -15.98
CA HIS A 6 -22.77 -5.35 -15.68
C HIS A 6 -21.38 -6.02 -15.73
N ASP A 7 -20.35 -5.27 -16.13
CA ASP A 7 -18.93 -5.64 -16.14
C ASP A 7 -18.20 -5.44 -14.81
N ASP A 8 -18.80 -4.76 -13.83
CA ASP A 8 -18.22 -4.55 -12.50
C ASP A 8 -18.68 -5.58 -11.45
N ASP A 9 -19.40 -6.65 -11.82
CA ASP A 9 -19.69 -7.74 -10.88
C ASP A 9 -18.39 -8.49 -10.51
N PRO A 10 -17.94 -8.49 -9.24
CA PRO A 10 -16.73 -9.18 -8.82
C PRO A 10 -16.73 -10.66 -9.22
N ALA A 11 -17.90 -11.32 -9.22
CA ALA A 11 -17.99 -12.73 -9.58
C ALA A 11 -17.67 -12.98 -11.06
N ARG A 12 -18.16 -12.10 -11.96
CA ARG A 12 -17.87 -12.20 -13.40
C ARG A 12 -16.40 -11.92 -13.70
N LEU A 13 -15.84 -10.91 -13.04
CA LEU A 13 -14.44 -10.57 -13.20
C LEU A 13 -13.53 -11.70 -12.71
N ARG A 14 -13.86 -12.32 -11.57
CA ARG A 14 -13.16 -13.53 -11.08
C ARG A 14 -13.20 -14.65 -12.08
N GLY A 15 -14.37 -14.94 -12.65
CA GLY A 15 -14.50 -15.95 -13.70
C GLY A 15 -13.61 -15.68 -14.91
N ARG A 16 -13.61 -14.42 -15.38
CA ARG A 16 -12.72 -13.96 -16.45
C ARG A 16 -11.23 -14.15 -16.11
N ILE A 17 -10.81 -13.84 -14.89
CA ILE A 17 -9.42 -14.04 -14.43
C ILE A 17 -9.05 -15.53 -14.49
N LEU A 18 -9.89 -16.41 -13.93
CA LEU A 18 -9.64 -17.86 -13.97
C LEU A 18 -9.55 -18.37 -15.41
N ARG A 19 -10.48 -17.94 -16.27
CA ARG A 19 -10.50 -18.30 -17.69
C ARG A 19 -9.24 -17.80 -18.42
N ALA A 20 -8.79 -16.57 -18.17
CA ALA A 20 -7.62 -16.00 -18.81
C ALA A 20 -6.37 -16.85 -18.54
N TYR A 21 -6.13 -17.23 -17.28
CA TYR A 21 -5.00 -18.10 -16.93
C TYR A 21 -5.13 -19.51 -17.50
N ARG A 22 -6.33 -20.09 -17.52
CA ARG A 22 -6.54 -21.39 -18.19
C ARG A 22 -6.17 -21.30 -19.68
N LEU A 23 -6.67 -20.29 -20.39
CA LEU A 23 -6.41 -20.12 -21.83
C LEU A 23 -4.93 -19.91 -22.11
N ARG A 24 -4.23 -19.11 -21.30
CA ARG A 24 -2.78 -18.90 -21.38
C ARG A 24 -1.99 -20.21 -21.28
N THR A 25 -2.40 -21.10 -20.38
CA THR A 25 -1.73 -22.41 -20.20
C THR A 25 -2.18 -23.47 -21.20
N GLU A 26 -3.05 -23.10 -22.15
CA GLU A 26 -3.61 -23.98 -23.19
C GLU A 26 -4.31 -25.24 -22.64
N VAL A 27 -4.75 -25.21 -21.39
CA VAL A 27 -5.48 -26.33 -20.78
C VAL A 27 -6.95 -26.28 -21.20
N ALA A 28 -7.46 -27.38 -21.75
CA ALA A 28 -8.89 -27.49 -22.06
C ALA A 28 -9.73 -27.46 -20.78
N ALA A 29 -10.93 -26.86 -20.84
CA ALA A 29 -11.81 -26.75 -19.68
C ALA A 29 -12.14 -28.13 -19.05
N ASN A 30 -12.39 -29.15 -19.87
CA ASN A 30 -12.67 -30.49 -19.37
C ASN A 30 -11.48 -31.11 -18.62
N ASP A 31 -10.27 -30.86 -19.09
CA ASP A 31 -9.05 -31.37 -18.46
C ASP A 31 -8.81 -30.66 -17.12
N LEU A 32 -8.99 -29.34 -17.07
CA LEU A 32 -8.90 -28.60 -15.81
C LEU A 32 -9.96 -29.07 -14.81
N ALA A 33 -11.21 -29.23 -15.24
CA ALA A 33 -12.31 -29.71 -14.40
C ALA A 33 -12.01 -31.09 -13.80
N THR A 34 -11.45 -31.99 -14.63
CA THR A 34 -11.01 -33.32 -14.18
C THR A 34 -9.89 -33.22 -13.15
N ARG A 35 -8.89 -32.35 -13.36
CA ARG A 35 -7.73 -32.18 -12.45
C ARG A 35 -8.14 -31.65 -11.07
N ILE A 36 -9.11 -30.73 -11.01
CA ILE A 36 -9.62 -30.15 -9.76
C ILE A 36 -10.78 -30.96 -9.15
N GLY A 37 -11.22 -32.04 -9.81
CA GLY A 37 -12.24 -32.95 -9.30
C GLY A 37 -13.68 -32.40 -9.37
N VAL A 38 -14.00 -31.56 -10.36
CA VAL A 38 -15.35 -31.02 -10.57
C VAL A 38 -15.92 -31.35 -11.95
N ALA A 39 -17.23 -31.25 -12.09
CA ALA A 39 -17.89 -31.41 -13.38
C ALA A 39 -17.59 -30.21 -14.31
N ALA A 40 -17.49 -30.44 -15.61
CA ALA A 40 -17.14 -29.41 -16.60
C ALA A 40 -18.12 -28.23 -16.61
N ASN A 41 -19.41 -28.48 -16.37
CA ASN A 41 -20.43 -27.45 -16.24
C ASN A 41 -20.19 -26.56 -15.01
N VAL A 42 -19.67 -27.09 -13.91
CA VAL A 42 -19.32 -26.33 -12.69
C VAL A 42 -18.16 -25.39 -12.99
N LEU A 43 -17.10 -25.88 -13.65
CA LEU A 43 -15.99 -25.02 -14.07
C LEU A 43 -16.46 -23.93 -15.04
N SER A 44 -17.33 -24.26 -16.00
CA SER A 44 -17.91 -23.27 -16.92
C SER A 44 -18.71 -22.19 -16.19
N GLN A 45 -19.45 -22.57 -15.15
CA GLN A 45 -20.14 -21.61 -14.28
C GLN A 45 -19.16 -20.73 -13.47
N TRP A 46 -18.04 -21.29 -13.02
CA TRP A 46 -16.97 -20.51 -12.36
C TRP A 46 -16.35 -19.50 -13.32
N GLU A 47 -15.96 -19.92 -14.52
CA GLU A 47 -15.34 -19.07 -15.55
C GLU A 47 -16.28 -17.98 -16.10
N SER A 48 -17.60 -18.21 -16.08
CA SER A 48 -18.58 -17.21 -16.48
C SER A 48 -18.99 -16.26 -15.35
N GLY A 49 -18.75 -16.65 -14.09
CA GLY A 49 -19.28 -15.96 -12.91
C GLY A 49 -20.81 -16.02 -12.77
N VAL A 50 -21.50 -16.83 -13.59
CA VAL A 50 -22.98 -16.94 -13.61
C VAL A 50 -23.43 -18.06 -12.67
N ASN A 51 -24.45 -17.79 -11.85
CA ASN A 51 -25.09 -18.75 -10.92
C ASN A 51 -24.25 -19.30 -9.76
N VAL A 52 -23.02 -18.82 -9.57
CA VAL A 52 -22.13 -19.32 -8.51
C VAL A 52 -21.90 -18.24 -7.44
N ARG A 53 -22.98 -17.75 -6.84
CA ARG A 53 -22.87 -16.72 -5.78
C ARG A 53 -22.03 -17.17 -4.58
N ARG A 54 -21.82 -18.47 -4.37
CA ARG A 54 -21.06 -18.99 -3.22
C ARG A 54 -19.67 -19.53 -3.58
N ALA A 55 -19.54 -20.39 -4.59
CA ALA A 55 -18.25 -20.97 -4.95
C ALA A 55 -17.33 -19.97 -5.69
N ALA A 56 -17.81 -19.15 -6.64
CA ALA A 56 -16.99 -18.09 -7.27
C ALA A 56 -16.57 -16.97 -6.30
N ARG A 57 -17.01 -17.04 -5.04
CA ARG A 57 -16.53 -16.21 -3.93
C ARG A 57 -15.59 -16.97 -3.01
N GLN A 58 -15.02 -18.11 -3.35
CA GLN A 58 -14.13 -18.82 -2.44
C GLN A 58 -12.69 -18.80 -2.95
N ARG A 59 -11.80 -18.25 -2.14
CA ARG A 59 -10.37 -18.09 -2.50
C ARG A 59 -9.69 -19.42 -2.83
N HIS A 60 -10.02 -20.50 -2.13
CA HIS A 60 -9.42 -21.82 -2.38
C HIS A 60 -9.63 -22.30 -3.82
N ILE A 61 -10.72 -21.90 -4.49
CA ILE A 61 -10.94 -22.27 -5.90
C ILE A 61 -9.85 -21.70 -6.80
N ALA A 62 -9.43 -20.46 -6.55
CA ALA A 62 -8.34 -19.84 -7.31
C ALA A 62 -7.00 -20.55 -7.01
N GLU A 63 -6.81 -21.03 -5.78
CA GLU A 63 -5.61 -21.80 -5.37
C GLU A 63 -5.58 -23.19 -6.01
N ASP A 64 -6.71 -23.89 -6.05
CA ASP A 64 -6.87 -25.19 -6.71
C ASP A 64 -6.63 -25.07 -8.22
N VAL A 65 -7.20 -24.04 -8.86
CA VAL A 65 -6.96 -23.75 -10.28
C VAL A 65 -5.48 -23.45 -10.53
N ALA A 66 -4.84 -22.58 -9.73
CA ALA A 66 -3.42 -22.27 -9.90
C ALA A 66 -2.54 -23.52 -9.80
N THR A 67 -2.86 -24.41 -8.85
CA THR A 67 -2.15 -25.67 -8.62
C THR A 67 -2.36 -26.64 -9.80
N ALA A 68 -3.59 -26.80 -10.27
CA ALA A 68 -3.93 -27.71 -11.37
C ALA A 68 -3.39 -27.24 -12.74
N LEU A 69 -3.24 -25.93 -12.91
CA LEU A 69 -2.57 -25.32 -14.06
C LEU A 69 -1.04 -25.35 -13.96
N ARG A 70 -0.48 -25.73 -12.79
CA ARG A 70 0.96 -25.77 -12.52
C ARG A 70 1.64 -24.42 -12.78
N LEU A 71 1.00 -23.34 -12.35
CA LEU A 71 1.51 -21.98 -12.53
C LEU A 71 2.85 -21.81 -11.82
N SER A 72 3.71 -20.96 -12.40
CA SER A 72 4.91 -20.47 -11.73
C SER A 72 4.54 -19.70 -10.45
N ALA A 73 5.49 -19.46 -9.56
CA ALA A 73 5.24 -18.67 -8.34
C ALA A 73 4.69 -17.27 -8.69
N ASP A 74 5.32 -16.57 -9.65
CA ASP A 74 4.89 -15.25 -10.09
C ASP A 74 3.49 -15.24 -10.72
N ASP A 75 3.16 -16.26 -11.52
CA ASP A 75 1.84 -16.38 -12.14
C ASP A 75 0.75 -16.72 -11.13
N ARG A 76 1.06 -17.61 -10.18
CA ARG A 76 0.17 -17.96 -9.08
C ARG A 76 -0.14 -16.73 -8.22
N ASP A 77 0.89 -15.98 -7.84
CA ASP A 77 0.75 -14.79 -7.03
C ASP A 77 -0.07 -13.70 -7.73
N ALA A 78 0.18 -13.49 -9.04
CA ALA A 78 -0.60 -12.57 -9.85
C ALA A 78 -2.07 -13.01 -9.99
N LEU A 79 -2.36 -14.30 -10.23
CA LEU A 79 -3.73 -14.82 -10.31
C LEU A 79 -4.47 -14.60 -8.98
N LEU A 80 -3.87 -14.98 -7.85
CA LEU A 80 -4.51 -14.86 -6.54
C LEU A 80 -4.72 -13.39 -6.16
N GLY A 81 -3.73 -12.54 -6.46
CA GLY A 81 -3.82 -11.10 -6.23
C GLY A 81 -4.90 -10.43 -7.07
N LEU A 82 -4.98 -10.71 -8.38
CA LEU A 82 -6.03 -10.17 -9.25
C LEU A 82 -7.42 -10.66 -8.84
N TRP A 83 -7.53 -11.95 -8.47
CA TRP A 83 -8.79 -12.53 -8.01
C TRP A 83 -9.28 -11.86 -6.72
N ALA A 84 -8.38 -11.59 -5.77
CA ALA A 84 -8.71 -10.86 -4.55
C ALA A 84 -9.08 -9.38 -4.86
N ALA A 85 -8.28 -8.72 -5.70
CA ALA A 85 -8.44 -7.32 -6.11
C ALA A 85 -9.77 -7.01 -6.80
N SER A 86 -10.42 -8.01 -7.42
CA SER A 86 -11.77 -7.87 -7.96
C SER A 86 -12.81 -7.49 -6.89
N GLY A 87 -12.55 -7.81 -5.62
CA GLY A 87 -13.42 -7.49 -4.48
C GLY A 87 -13.22 -6.08 -3.92
N THR A 88 -12.16 -5.36 -4.32
CA THR A 88 -11.83 -4.02 -3.79
C THR A 88 -12.94 -3.00 -4.02
N ILE A 89 -13.79 -3.19 -5.04
CA ILE A 89 -14.94 -2.32 -5.31
C ILE A 89 -15.98 -2.33 -4.19
N ALA A 90 -15.93 -3.28 -3.26
CA ALA A 90 -16.76 -3.29 -2.06
C ALA A 90 -16.32 -2.22 -1.04
N LEU A 91 -15.11 -1.69 -1.16
CA LEU A 91 -14.65 -0.52 -0.42
C LEU A 91 -15.16 0.76 -1.10
N ALA A 92 -15.38 1.80 -0.32
CA ALA A 92 -15.66 3.13 -0.87
C ALA A 92 -14.49 3.59 -1.76
N PRO A 93 -14.77 4.23 -2.92
CA PRO A 93 -13.74 4.84 -3.74
C PRO A 93 -13.02 5.95 -2.98
N ARG A 94 -11.74 6.17 -3.28
CA ARG A 94 -10.86 7.07 -2.52
C ARG A 94 -10.00 7.94 -3.44
N PRO A 95 -9.67 9.17 -3.03
CA PRO A 95 -8.78 10.03 -3.77
C PRO A 95 -7.33 9.51 -3.75
N GLN A 96 -6.96 8.70 -2.75
CA GLN A 96 -5.60 8.18 -2.58
C GLN A 96 -5.63 6.72 -2.16
N TRP A 97 -4.71 5.95 -2.74
CA TRP A 97 -4.44 4.54 -2.43
C TRP A 97 -2.94 4.34 -2.30
N SER A 98 -2.50 3.56 -1.32
CA SER A 98 -1.09 3.29 -1.14
C SER A 98 -0.84 1.85 -0.67
N HIS A 99 0.33 1.31 -1.02
CA HIS A 99 0.73 -0.03 -0.59
C HIS A 99 2.24 -0.15 -0.43
N ASN A 100 2.66 -0.94 0.55
CA ASN A 100 4.06 -1.25 0.79
C ASN A 100 4.30 -2.71 0.46
N TYR A 101 5.35 -2.95 -0.31
CA TYR A 101 5.77 -4.30 -0.65
C TYR A 101 6.92 -4.74 0.26
N PRO A 102 7.02 -6.04 0.57
CA PRO A 102 8.17 -6.55 1.29
C PRO A 102 9.45 -6.33 0.46
N PRO A 103 10.61 -6.12 1.11
CA PRO A 103 11.87 -6.05 0.39
C PRO A 103 12.17 -7.40 -0.27
N GLY A 104 12.77 -7.36 -1.47
CA GLY A 104 13.10 -8.58 -2.22
C GLY A 104 12.94 -8.43 -3.73
N GLY A 105 12.29 -7.36 -4.18
CA GLY A 105 12.26 -6.99 -5.59
C GLY A 105 11.45 -7.88 -6.51
N ALA A 106 10.46 -8.58 -5.95
CA ALA A 106 9.45 -9.25 -6.74
C ALA A 106 8.76 -8.24 -7.69
N PRO A 107 8.34 -8.69 -8.88
CA PRO A 107 7.42 -7.93 -9.71
C PRO A 107 6.17 -7.61 -8.90
N ALA A 108 5.79 -6.34 -8.92
CA ALA A 108 4.62 -5.82 -8.26
C ALA A 108 3.78 -5.04 -9.25
N TRP A 109 2.50 -4.96 -8.98
CA TRP A 109 1.56 -4.27 -9.84
C TRP A 109 0.54 -3.47 -9.05
N VAL A 110 0.12 -2.36 -9.64
CA VAL A 110 -1.07 -1.60 -9.25
C VAL A 110 -2.10 -1.68 -10.36
N TRP A 111 -3.31 -2.07 -10.01
CA TRP A 111 -4.46 -2.11 -10.91
C TRP A 111 -5.39 -0.95 -10.59
N LEU A 112 -5.41 0.03 -11.49
CA LEU A 112 -6.32 1.15 -11.47
C LEU A 112 -7.62 0.76 -12.16
N ARG A 113 -8.74 0.95 -11.47
CA ARG A 113 -10.08 0.74 -12.04
C ARG A 113 -10.67 2.06 -12.47
N ARG A 114 -11.35 2.04 -13.62
CA ARG A 114 -12.02 3.23 -14.16
C ARG A 114 -13.12 3.67 -13.18
N PRO A 115 -13.16 4.96 -12.76
CA PRO A 115 -14.30 5.48 -12.02
C PRO A 115 -15.58 5.40 -12.87
N LEU A 116 -16.72 5.12 -12.23
CA LEU A 116 -18.01 4.85 -12.90
C LEU A 116 -18.49 5.97 -13.83
N GLU A 117 -18.16 7.23 -13.54
CA GLU A 117 -18.50 8.36 -14.41
C GLU A 117 -17.27 8.77 -15.20
N HIS A 118 -17.11 8.35 -16.45
CA HIS A 118 -16.02 8.86 -17.28
C HIS A 118 -16.21 10.35 -17.58
N ARG A 119 -15.28 11.19 -17.12
CA ARG A 119 -15.20 12.61 -17.51
C ARG A 119 -13.86 12.86 -18.22
N PRO A 120 -13.87 13.53 -19.39
CA PRO A 120 -12.66 13.84 -20.13
C PRO A 120 -11.71 14.73 -19.32
N GLY A 121 -10.40 14.55 -19.49
CA GLY A 121 -9.37 15.39 -18.86
C GLY A 121 -8.97 15.03 -17.42
N ARG A 122 -9.49 13.93 -16.86
CA ARG A 122 -9.06 13.43 -15.54
C ARG A 122 -7.63 12.89 -15.58
N ARG A 123 -6.93 12.93 -14.45
CA ARG A 123 -5.59 12.37 -14.33
C ARG A 123 -5.48 11.43 -13.14
N VAL A 124 -4.63 10.42 -13.31
CA VAL A 124 -4.14 9.59 -12.22
C VAL A 124 -2.66 9.84 -12.07
N HIS A 125 -2.26 10.20 -10.86
CA HIS A 125 -0.87 10.42 -10.49
C HIS A 125 -0.37 9.18 -9.74
N LEU A 126 0.69 8.58 -10.25
CA LEU A 126 1.31 7.38 -9.68
C LEU A 126 2.70 7.75 -9.17
N TRP A 127 3.01 7.37 -7.94
CA TRP A 127 4.34 7.48 -7.33
C TRP A 127 4.88 6.08 -7.07
N TYR A 128 5.66 5.58 -8.04
CA TYR A 128 6.25 4.26 -7.98
C TYR A 128 7.63 4.31 -7.32
N SER A 129 7.66 4.50 -5.99
CA SER A 129 8.83 5.01 -5.24
C SER A 129 9.27 6.39 -5.75
N GLU A 130 9.72 7.29 -4.86
CA GLU A 130 10.30 8.55 -5.35
C GLU A 130 11.52 8.19 -6.20
N PRO A 131 11.50 8.47 -7.52
CA PRO A 131 10.92 9.64 -8.16
C PRO A 131 10.04 9.27 -9.39
N LEU A 132 9.66 7.99 -9.56
CA LEU A 132 8.94 7.53 -10.74
C LEU A 132 7.51 8.00 -10.60
N GLN A 133 7.30 9.20 -11.12
CA GLN A 133 6.01 9.85 -11.15
C GLN A 133 5.45 9.75 -12.54
N VAL A 134 4.23 9.24 -12.65
CA VAL A 134 3.53 9.16 -13.92
C VAL A 134 2.17 9.77 -13.76
N THR A 135 1.85 10.65 -14.69
CA THR A 135 0.51 11.19 -14.83
C THR A 135 -0.13 10.51 -16.04
N ILE A 136 -1.19 9.76 -15.82
CA ILE A 136 -1.93 9.05 -16.86
C ILE A 136 -3.24 9.79 -17.09
N GLY A 137 -3.56 10.11 -18.35
CA GLY A 137 -4.85 10.64 -18.72
C GLY A 137 -5.95 9.60 -18.51
N GLY A 138 -7.07 10.00 -17.92
CA GLY A 138 -8.23 9.12 -17.67
C GLY A 138 -8.88 8.62 -18.96
N ASP A 139 -8.67 9.31 -20.07
CA ASP A 139 -9.09 8.92 -21.42
C ASP A 139 -8.26 7.74 -21.98
N ASP A 140 -7.08 7.49 -21.40
CA ASP A 140 -6.18 6.42 -21.81
C ASP A 140 -6.37 5.11 -21.02
N ILE A 141 -7.41 5.04 -20.17
CA ILE A 141 -7.73 3.88 -19.32
C ILE A 141 -8.93 3.12 -19.92
N PRO A 142 -8.74 1.87 -20.41
CA PRO A 142 -9.82 1.07 -20.99
C PRO A 142 -10.84 0.61 -19.93
N ALA A 143 -11.91 -0.07 -20.37
CA ALA A 143 -12.99 -0.48 -19.47
C ALA A 143 -12.53 -1.45 -18.39
N GLY A 144 -11.65 -2.41 -18.73
CA GLY A 144 -11.01 -3.29 -17.74
C GLY A 144 -10.03 -2.60 -16.78
N GLY A 145 -9.62 -1.37 -17.10
CA GLY A 145 -8.71 -0.56 -16.28
C GLY A 145 -7.26 -0.60 -16.76
N LEU A 146 -6.35 -0.16 -15.90
CA LEU A 146 -4.91 -0.09 -16.20
C LEU A 146 -4.12 -0.83 -15.14
N ILE A 147 -3.25 -1.74 -15.56
CA ILE A 147 -2.27 -2.37 -14.67
C ILE A 147 -0.91 -1.74 -14.97
N LEU A 148 -0.31 -1.15 -13.95
CA LEU A 148 1.07 -0.72 -13.99
C LEU A 148 1.92 -1.72 -13.21
N GLN A 149 2.92 -2.29 -13.89
CA GLN A 149 3.79 -3.33 -13.33
C GLN A 149 5.24 -2.87 -13.28
N ALA A 150 5.86 -3.04 -12.12
CA ALA A 150 7.24 -2.67 -11.89
C ALA A 150 7.86 -3.46 -10.73
N PRO A 151 9.20 -3.52 -10.59
CA PRO A 151 9.83 -4.20 -9.48
C PRO A 151 9.56 -3.47 -8.15
N ALA A 152 9.13 -4.15 -7.10
CA ALA A 152 8.97 -3.54 -5.77
C ALA A 152 10.33 -3.26 -5.11
N SER A 153 10.92 -2.09 -5.35
CA SER A 153 12.32 -1.83 -4.99
C SER A 153 12.58 -1.45 -3.56
N PHE A 154 11.67 -0.73 -2.92
CA PHE A 154 11.86 -0.29 -1.55
C PHE A 154 10.61 -0.50 -0.71
N PRO A 155 10.80 -0.86 0.57
CA PRO A 155 9.72 -0.95 1.53
C PRO A 155 9.03 0.42 1.75
N ASN A 156 9.82 1.50 1.74
CA ASN A 156 9.38 2.88 1.93
C ASN A 156 10.18 3.81 1.01
N PRO A 157 9.59 4.91 0.49
CA PRO A 157 8.17 5.28 0.59
C PRO A 157 7.24 4.29 -0.14
N PRO A 158 5.94 4.26 0.21
CA PRO A 158 4.95 3.36 -0.41
C PRO A 158 4.81 3.61 -1.92
N LEU A 159 4.29 2.61 -2.63
CA LEU A 159 3.65 2.86 -3.93
C LEU A 159 2.35 3.62 -3.68
N GLU A 160 2.19 4.76 -4.32
CA GLU A 160 1.00 5.60 -4.15
C GLU A 160 0.32 5.91 -5.47
N CYS A 161 -1.01 5.95 -5.43
CA CYS A 161 -1.87 6.40 -6.51
C CYS A 161 -2.81 7.50 -5.98
N ARG A 162 -2.79 8.68 -6.60
CA ARG A 162 -3.78 9.74 -6.38
C ARG A 162 -4.65 9.93 -7.61
N PHE A 163 -5.94 10.07 -7.36
CA PHE A 163 -6.94 10.36 -8.35
C PHE A 163 -7.44 11.78 -8.15
N ASP A 164 -7.63 12.52 -9.24
CA ASP A 164 -8.31 13.83 -9.20
C ASP A 164 -9.73 13.72 -8.63
N GLU A 165 -10.38 12.56 -8.78
CA GLU A 165 -11.66 12.21 -8.17
C GLU A 165 -11.61 10.81 -7.56
N PRO A 166 -12.32 10.51 -6.45
CA PRO A 166 -12.24 9.21 -5.80
C PRO A 166 -12.43 8.02 -6.74
N GLY A 167 -11.49 7.08 -6.72
CA GLY A 167 -11.48 5.87 -7.54
C GLY A 167 -11.07 4.62 -6.77
N TRP A 168 -10.86 3.50 -7.47
CA TRP A 168 -10.34 2.26 -6.87
C TRP A 168 -8.98 1.91 -7.45
N ALA A 169 -8.06 1.54 -6.57
CA ALA A 169 -6.80 0.91 -6.93
C ALA A 169 -6.61 -0.35 -6.09
N SER A 170 -6.00 -1.37 -6.69
CA SER A 170 -5.60 -2.59 -6.01
C SER A 170 -4.13 -2.86 -6.23
N PHE A 171 -3.49 -3.51 -5.28
CA PHE A 171 -2.05 -3.78 -5.31
C PHE A 171 -1.81 -5.27 -5.18
N GLY A 172 -0.83 -5.78 -5.90
CA GLY A 172 -0.40 -7.16 -5.76
C GLY A 172 1.02 -7.41 -6.25
N ILE A 173 1.43 -8.66 -6.16
CA ILE A 173 2.74 -9.17 -6.55
C ILE A 173 2.59 -10.20 -7.66
N GLY A 174 3.70 -10.57 -8.29
CA GLY A 174 3.74 -11.49 -9.41
C GLY A 174 3.69 -10.77 -10.77
N ILE A 175 3.64 -11.56 -11.84
CA ILE A 175 3.70 -11.05 -13.21
C ILE A 175 2.33 -11.20 -13.88
N VAL A 176 1.74 -10.07 -14.27
CA VAL A 176 0.64 -9.98 -15.21
C VAL A 176 1.24 -9.86 -16.61
N THR A 177 0.96 -10.85 -17.45
CA THR A 177 1.45 -10.92 -18.84
C THR A 177 0.50 -10.23 -19.81
N ALA A 178 0.98 -9.87 -20.99
CA ALA A 178 0.21 -9.13 -21.99
C ALA A 178 -1.05 -9.88 -22.46
N ASP A 179 -0.97 -11.20 -22.58
CA ASP A 179 -2.10 -12.07 -22.93
C ASP A 179 -3.17 -12.09 -21.83
N ILE A 180 -2.78 -12.11 -20.56
CA ILE A 180 -3.74 -11.97 -19.45
C ILE A 180 -4.38 -10.58 -19.48
N ALA A 181 -3.59 -9.53 -19.70
CA ALA A 181 -4.10 -8.17 -19.79
C ALA A 181 -5.11 -7.99 -20.94
N GLU A 182 -4.81 -8.56 -22.12
CA GLU A 182 -5.70 -8.56 -23.28
C GLU A 182 -7.02 -9.28 -22.98
N GLN A 183 -6.97 -10.49 -22.40
CA GLN A 183 -8.18 -11.23 -22.01
C GLN A 183 -9.04 -10.50 -20.96
N LEU A 184 -8.42 -9.59 -20.20
CA LEU A 184 -9.09 -8.78 -19.19
C LEU A 184 -9.49 -7.38 -19.71
N ASP A 185 -9.25 -7.04 -20.98
CA ASP A 185 -9.44 -5.68 -21.50
C ASP A 185 -8.73 -4.62 -20.63
N VAL A 186 -7.55 -4.98 -20.14
CA VAL A 186 -6.71 -4.14 -19.29
C VAL A 186 -5.53 -3.65 -20.09
N ARG A 187 -5.23 -2.35 -19.97
CA ARG A 187 -3.98 -1.81 -20.48
C ARG A 187 -2.84 -2.16 -19.52
N LEU A 188 -1.86 -2.92 -19.98
CA LEU A 188 -0.64 -3.17 -19.24
C LEU A 188 0.39 -2.07 -19.55
N VAL A 189 0.94 -1.45 -18.51
CA VAL A 189 2.03 -0.47 -18.60
C VAL A 189 3.18 -0.96 -17.75
N GLU A 190 4.38 -1.08 -18.32
CA GLU A 190 5.54 -1.50 -17.57
C GLU A 190 6.38 -0.30 -17.13
N ALA A 191 7.06 -0.39 -15.98
CA ALA A 191 7.94 0.68 -15.47
C ALA A 191 8.89 1.24 -16.53
N ARG A 192 9.39 0.39 -17.42
CA ARG A 192 10.33 0.79 -18.49
C ARG A 192 9.69 1.72 -19.52
N ASP A 193 8.38 1.61 -19.75
CA ASP A 193 7.67 2.43 -20.74
C ASP A 193 7.43 3.85 -20.18
N LEU A 194 7.55 3.99 -18.86
CA LEU A 194 7.43 5.26 -18.14
C LEU A 194 8.74 6.08 -18.17
N ALA A 195 9.84 5.47 -18.60
CA ALA A 195 11.20 6.01 -18.59
C ALA A 195 11.42 7.30 -19.40
N GLY A 196 10.46 7.69 -20.24
CA GLY A 196 10.49 8.90 -21.06
C GLY A 196 9.61 10.06 -20.56
N THR A 197 8.88 9.87 -19.46
CA THR A 197 7.92 10.88 -18.98
C THR A 197 8.65 11.95 -18.15
N PRO A 198 8.46 13.26 -18.40
CA PRO A 198 9.10 14.30 -17.61
C PRO A 198 8.68 14.20 -16.14
N GLN A 199 9.66 14.01 -15.25
CA GLN A 199 9.42 14.00 -13.82
C GLN A 199 9.29 15.45 -13.31
N PRO A 200 8.33 15.76 -12.42
CA PRO A 200 8.31 17.05 -11.76
C PRO A 200 9.60 17.21 -10.94
N ARG A 201 10.28 18.34 -11.14
CA ARG A 201 11.52 18.66 -10.41
C ARG A 201 11.24 18.70 -8.92
N VAL A 202 11.82 17.78 -8.16
CA VAL A 202 11.95 17.94 -6.71
C VAL A 202 13.30 18.61 -6.49
N ASP A 203 13.29 19.93 -6.30
CA ASP A 203 14.45 20.66 -5.76
C ASP A 203 14.49 20.40 -4.25
N PRO A 204 15.66 20.04 -3.71
CA PRO A 204 16.61 21.10 -3.40
C PRO A 204 17.95 20.94 -4.12
N ARG A 205 18.52 22.08 -4.51
CA ARG A 205 19.87 22.16 -5.07
C ARG A 205 20.89 21.64 -4.07
N LEU A 206 21.74 20.72 -4.52
CA LEU A 206 22.92 20.31 -3.77
C LEU A 206 23.81 21.53 -3.51
N ARG A 207 24.44 21.60 -2.33
CA ARG A 207 25.48 22.61 -2.12
C ARG A 207 26.69 22.28 -3.00
N PRO A 208 27.45 23.26 -3.50
CA PRO A 208 28.61 23.00 -4.36
C PRO A 208 29.67 22.06 -3.75
N GLU A 209 29.76 22.01 -2.42
CA GLU A 209 30.62 21.09 -1.66
C GLU A 209 30.12 19.63 -1.69
N ASP A 210 28.79 19.45 -1.58
CA ASP A 210 28.13 18.14 -1.69
C ASP A 210 28.24 17.64 -3.15
N GLU A 211 28.05 18.51 -4.14
CA GLU A 211 28.20 18.20 -5.58
C GLU A 211 29.58 17.61 -5.91
N ARG A 212 30.67 18.18 -5.38
CA ARG A 212 32.04 17.69 -5.66
C ARG A 212 32.33 16.32 -5.08
N LEU A 213 31.84 16.03 -3.87
CA LEU A 213 31.95 14.70 -3.25
C LEU A 213 31.15 13.66 -4.04
N LEU A 214 30.03 14.12 -4.58
CA LEU A 214 29.07 13.32 -5.31
C LEU A 214 29.46 13.05 -6.76
N ASP A 215 30.17 13.95 -7.44
CA ASP A 215 30.54 13.84 -8.86
C ASP A 215 31.25 12.53 -9.22
N ARG A 216 32.15 12.05 -8.36
CA ARG A 216 32.84 10.76 -8.58
C ARG A 216 31.90 9.56 -8.41
N ALA A 217 31.03 9.60 -7.40
CA ALA A 217 30.03 8.57 -7.17
C ALA A 217 28.96 8.56 -8.26
N PHE A 218 28.51 9.74 -8.71
CA PHE A 218 27.56 9.92 -9.80
C PHE A 218 28.13 9.54 -11.14
N GLY A 219 29.40 9.83 -11.43
CA GLY A 219 30.07 9.33 -12.62
C GLY A 219 30.12 7.79 -12.69
N MET A 220 30.19 7.10 -11.54
CA MET A 220 30.08 5.64 -11.48
C MET A 220 28.64 5.17 -11.64
N LEU A 221 27.69 5.77 -10.92
CA LEU A 221 26.27 5.42 -10.97
C LEU A 221 25.67 5.67 -12.35
N ARG A 222 26.07 6.75 -13.02
CA ARG A 222 25.67 7.07 -14.39
C ARG A 222 26.15 6.02 -15.38
N ARG A 223 27.42 5.58 -15.28
CA ARG A 223 27.94 4.49 -16.11
C ARG A 223 27.22 3.16 -15.86
N LEU A 224 26.87 2.86 -14.62
CA LEU A 224 26.07 1.68 -14.27
C LEU A 224 24.65 1.76 -14.85
N ALA A 225 24.02 2.92 -14.79
CA ALA A 225 22.69 3.16 -15.36
C ALA A 225 22.69 3.06 -16.89
N GLU A 226 23.67 3.70 -17.55
CA GLU A 226 23.86 3.65 -19.00
C GLU A 226 24.12 2.20 -19.47
N GLY A 227 24.99 1.46 -18.78
CA GLY A 227 25.22 0.04 -19.05
C GLY A 227 23.98 -0.83 -18.81
N ALA A 228 23.04 -0.37 -17.98
CA ALA A 228 21.75 -1.01 -17.76
C ALA A 228 20.66 -0.55 -18.73
N GLY A 229 20.93 0.40 -19.63
CA GLY A 229 19.92 1.03 -20.48
C GLY A 229 18.82 1.73 -19.68
N VAL A 230 19.17 2.29 -18.52
CA VAL A 230 18.28 3.13 -17.68
C VAL A 230 18.69 4.58 -17.89
N ALA A 231 17.75 5.44 -18.29
CA ALA A 231 18.02 6.85 -18.51
C ALA A 231 18.45 7.53 -17.20
N TRP A 232 19.59 8.23 -17.21
CA TRP A 232 20.10 8.95 -16.03
C TRP A 232 19.10 9.98 -15.49
N ALA A 233 18.25 10.55 -16.36
CA ALA A 233 17.18 11.46 -15.97
C ALA A 233 16.18 10.84 -14.96
N LEU A 234 16.04 9.51 -14.93
CA LEU A 234 15.21 8.81 -13.95
C LEU A 234 15.89 8.65 -12.60
N LEU A 235 17.23 8.70 -12.57
CA LEU A 235 18.02 8.45 -11.37
C LEU A 235 18.51 9.74 -10.71
N ALA A 236 18.75 10.79 -11.49
CA ALA A 236 19.26 12.08 -11.04
C ALA A 236 18.40 12.76 -9.95
N PRO A 237 17.07 12.60 -9.90
CA PRO A 237 16.29 13.18 -8.82
C PRO A 237 16.55 12.52 -7.44
N HIS A 238 16.87 11.22 -7.38
CA HIS A 238 17.23 10.54 -6.12
C HIS A 238 18.55 11.00 -5.53
N VAL A 239 19.39 11.53 -6.41
CA VAL A 239 20.75 11.96 -6.13
C VAL A 239 20.74 13.28 -5.33
N GLY A 240 19.80 14.18 -5.64
CA GLY A 240 19.61 15.44 -4.89
C GLY A 240 19.09 15.23 -3.46
N ILE A 241 18.33 14.16 -3.24
CA ILE A 241 17.82 13.74 -1.92
C ILE A 241 18.98 13.37 -0.97
N ALA A 242 20.17 13.06 -1.49
CA ALA A 242 21.34 12.76 -0.67
C ALA A 242 21.90 13.98 0.10
N SER A 243 21.34 15.18 -0.08
CA SER A 243 21.76 16.36 0.67
C SER A 243 21.46 16.20 2.17
N PRO A 244 22.47 16.27 3.05
CA PRO A 244 22.26 16.12 4.50
C PRO A 244 21.50 17.30 5.13
N ALA A 245 21.30 18.41 4.40
CA ALA A 245 20.64 19.62 4.89
C ALA A 245 19.26 19.81 4.24
N HIS A 246 18.32 18.91 4.54
CA HIS A 246 16.92 19.15 4.21
C HIS A 246 16.29 20.08 5.26
N PRO A 247 15.64 21.19 4.86
CA PRO A 247 14.84 21.98 5.78
C PRO A 247 13.70 21.12 6.36
N PRO A 248 13.18 21.45 7.55
CA PRO A 248 11.95 20.86 8.04
C PRO A 248 10.83 21.00 7.00
N HIS A 249 10.08 19.93 6.78
CA HIS A 249 8.85 20.04 5.98
C HIS A 249 7.83 20.86 6.77
N PRO A 250 7.23 21.89 6.16
CA PRO A 250 6.27 22.73 6.86
C PRO A 250 5.04 21.92 7.26
N ARG A 251 4.38 22.35 8.34
CA ARG A 251 3.07 21.82 8.71
C ARG A 251 2.04 22.29 7.67
N PRO A 252 1.17 21.41 7.11
CA PRO A 252 0.14 21.83 6.16
C PRO A 252 -0.81 22.89 6.78
N PRO A 253 -1.17 23.95 6.03
CA PRO A 253 -2.02 25.03 6.54
C PRO A 253 -3.45 24.56 6.88
N ASP A 254 -3.99 23.60 6.10
CA ASP A 254 -5.36 23.07 6.27
C ASP A 254 -5.44 21.83 7.17
N ALA A 255 -4.40 21.53 7.96
CA ALA A 255 -4.46 20.48 8.99
C ALA A 255 -5.28 20.95 10.22
N ASP A 256 -6.40 21.61 9.99
CA ASP A 256 -7.28 22.10 11.05
C ASP A 256 -7.95 20.92 11.75
N GLN A 257 -7.80 20.92 13.07
CA GLN A 257 -8.15 19.84 14.00
C GLN A 257 -9.67 19.57 14.09
N GLY A 258 -10.51 20.18 13.23
CA GLY A 258 -11.96 19.98 13.23
C GLY A 258 -12.38 18.51 13.07
N TRP A 259 -11.54 17.70 12.41
CA TRP A 259 -11.73 16.25 12.33
C TRP A 259 -11.20 15.51 13.56
N LEU A 260 -10.18 16.01 14.27
CA LEU A 260 -9.69 15.42 15.52
C LEU A 260 -10.77 15.47 16.60
N ALA A 261 -11.58 16.54 16.63
CA ALA A 261 -12.78 16.63 17.48
C ALA A 261 -13.85 15.56 17.14
N ALA A 262 -13.85 15.04 15.91
CA ALA A 262 -14.72 13.94 15.50
C ALA A 262 -14.15 12.55 15.83
N LEU A 263 -12.85 12.46 16.17
CA LEU A 263 -12.24 11.22 16.63
C LEU A 263 -12.38 11.09 18.15
N ARG A 264 -12.68 9.88 18.62
CA ARG A 264 -12.70 9.63 20.06
C ARG A 264 -11.28 9.73 20.61
N GLN A 265 -11.13 10.49 21.68
CA GLN A 265 -9.93 10.54 22.48
C GLN A 265 -10.17 9.88 23.83
N ASP A 266 -9.14 9.24 24.40
CA ASP A 266 -9.17 8.80 25.79
C ASP A 266 -8.94 10.00 26.74
N PRO A 267 -9.05 9.81 28.08
CA PRO A 267 -8.84 10.90 29.03
C PRO A 267 -7.44 11.56 28.97
N GLN A 268 -6.48 10.97 28.26
CA GLN A 268 -5.14 11.51 28.06
C GLN A 268 -5.04 12.31 26.75
N GLY A 269 -6.15 12.52 26.03
CA GLY A 269 -6.19 13.20 24.73
C GLY A 269 -5.71 12.32 23.57
N LEU A 270 -5.52 11.01 23.79
CA LEU A 270 -4.96 10.12 22.78
C LEU A 270 -6.06 9.54 21.88
N VAL A 271 -5.82 9.47 20.58
CA VAL A 271 -6.80 8.95 19.61
C VAL A 271 -7.13 7.47 19.89
N THR A 272 -8.41 7.11 19.78
CA THR A 272 -8.95 5.75 20.06
C THR A 272 -9.97 5.21 19.05
N GLN A 273 -10.33 5.92 17.97
CA GLN A 273 -11.21 5.41 16.90
C GLN A 273 -10.87 6.02 15.53
N PRO A 274 -11.25 5.43 14.36
CA PRO A 274 -12.53 4.75 14.07
C PRO A 274 -12.40 3.23 13.93
N LEU A 275 -13.49 2.52 14.24
CA LEU A 275 -13.66 1.09 13.96
C LEU A 275 -14.71 0.95 12.87
N THR A 276 -14.43 0.11 11.87
CA THR A 276 -15.44 -0.31 10.91
C THR A 276 -16.57 -1.05 11.64
N ASN A 277 -17.83 -0.80 11.29
CA ASN A 277 -18.96 -1.49 11.91
C ASN A 277 -19.00 -2.97 11.48
N GLY A 278 -19.74 -3.81 12.22
CA GLY A 278 -19.80 -5.25 11.96
C GLY A 278 -20.37 -5.61 10.56
N ALA A 279 -21.28 -4.81 10.03
CA ALA A 279 -21.89 -5.05 8.73
C ALA A 279 -20.90 -4.81 7.59
N ASP A 280 -20.11 -3.74 7.67
CA ASP A 280 -19.06 -3.41 6.71
C ASP A 280 -17.93 -4.46 6.75
N LEU A 281 -17.55 -4.94 7.94
CA LEU A 281 -16.60 -6.04 8.10
C LEU A 281 -17.10 -7.31 7.39
N ARG A 282 -18.37 -7.67 7.59
CA ARG A 282 -19.00 -8.82 6.92
C ARG A 282 -19.03 -8.64 5.41
N ALA A 283 -19.39 -7.44 4.95
CA ALA A 283 -19.45 -7.11 3.53
C ALA A 283 -18.07 -7.24 2.88
N LEU A 284 -17.03 -6.69 3.51
CA LEU A 284 -15.64 -6.80 3.06
C LEU A 284 -15.17 -8.25 3.02
N ARG A 285 -15.35 -9.01 4.11
CA ARG A 285 -14.97 -10.43 4.14
C ARG A 285 -15.69 -11.24 3.05
N GLY A 286 -16.99 -10.98 2.87
CA GLY A 286 -17.79 -11.61 1.82
C GLY A 286 -17.34 -11.23 0.41
N ALA A 287 -16.92 -9.97 0.21
CA ALA A 287 -16.38 -9.48 -1.05
C ALA A 287 -15.04 -10.16 -1.36
N LEU A 288 -14.14 -10.28 -0.39
CA LEU A 288 -12.85 -10.98 -0.51
C LEU A 288 -12.98 -12.50 -0.58
N GLY A 289 -14.18 -13.02 -0.35
CA GLY A 289 -14.45 -14.43 -0.51
C GLY A 289 -13.88 -15.33 0.58
N GLN A 290 -13.67 -14.76 1.77
CA GLN A 290 -13.18 -15.52 2.92
C GLN A 290 -14.35 -16.05 3.74
N SER A 291 -14.27 -17.31 4.19
CA SER A 291 -15.20 -17.80 5.21
C SER A 291 -14.79 -17.27 6.59
N ARG A 292 -15.71 -17.28 7.57
CA ARG A 292 -15.35 -16.92 8.95
C ARG A 292 -14.31 -17.87 9.54
N ALA A 293 -14.36 -19.15 9.17
CA ALA A 293 -13.39 -20.14 9.64
C ALA A 293 -11.99 -19.83 9.11
N ASP A 294 -11.86 -19.56 7.81
CA ASP A 294 -10.58 -19.23 7.18
C ASP A 294 -10.03 -17.92 7.74
N THR A 295 -10.86 -16.89 7.89
CA THR A 295 -10.44 -15.62 8.49
C THR A 295 -10.00 -15.82 9.95
N ALA A 296 -10.75 -16.56 10.76
CA ALA A 296 -10.42 -16.82 12.15
C ALA A 296 -9.09 -17.59 12.29
N ALA A 297 -8.88 -18.62 11.45
CA ALA A 297 -7.63 -19.37 11.39
C ALA A 297 -6.45 -18.47 10.99
N ALA A 298 -6.57 -17.75 9.87
CA ALA A 298 -5.51 -16.87 9.38
C ALA A 298 -5.16 -15.75 10.37
N VAL A 299 -6.14 -15.20 11.11
CA VAL A 299 -5.88 -14.21 12.17
C VAL A 299 -5.14 -14.82 13.36
N THR A 300 -5.50 -16.05 13.70
CA THR A 300 -4.83 -16.81 14.76
C THR A 300 -3.38 -17.08 14.39
N ASP A 301 -3.09 -17.43 13.13
CA ASP A 301 -1.72 -17.68 12.66
C ASP A 301 -0.79 -16.45 12.74
N LEU A 302 -1.33 -15.23 12.84
CA LEU A 302 -0.56 -13.98 12.97
C LEU A 302 -0.18 -13.61 14.41
N GLY A 303 -0.71 -14.28 15.44
CA GLY A 303 -0.44 -13.89 16.83
C GLY A 303 -0.71 -14.97 17.88
N GLU A 304 -0.53 -14.62 19.14
CA GLU A 304 -0.56 -15.60 20.25
C GLU A 304 -1.99 -15.99 20.66
N ASP A 305 -2.94 -15.06 20.61
CA ASP A 305 -4.33 -15.31 21.00
C ASP A 305 -5.21 -15.72 19.84
N ALA A 306 -5.85 -16.89 19.97
CA ALA A 306 -6.76 -17.42 18.96
C ALA A 306 -8.01 -16.55 18.78
N LEU A 307 -8.33 -16.22 17.52
CA LEU A 307 -9.63 -15.67 17.16
C LEU A 307 -10.57 -16.83 16.87
N THR A 308 -11.67 -16.94 17.62
CA THR A 308 -12.70 -17.95 17.33
C THR A 308 -13.68 -17.47 16.25
N VAL A 309 -14.25 -18.41 15.50
CA VAL A 309 -15.35 -18.14 14.55
C VAL A 309 -16.52 -17.42 15.22
N LYS A 310 -16.84 -17.82 16.45
CA LYS A 310 -17.92 -17.21 17.25
C LYS A 310 -17.59 -15.76 17.60
N SER A 311 -16.35 -15.45 17.99
CA SER A 311 -15.94 -14.08 18.27
C SER A 311 -16.05 -13.18 17.04
N LEU A 312 -15.64 -13.67 15.87
CA LEU A 312 -15.79 -12.95 14.60
C LEU A 312 -17.28 -12.73 14.25
N GLU A 313 -18.13 -13.72 14.48
CA GLU A 313 -19.58 -13.60 14.28
C GLU A 313 -20.22 -12.53 15.18
N HIS A 314 -19.82 -12.45 16.46
CA HIS A 314 -20.32 -11.42 17.39
C HIS A 314 -19.89 -10.02 16.96
N TRP A 315 -18.68 -9.86 16.42
CA TRP A 315 -18.29 -8.55 15.87
C TRP A 315 -19.15 -8.20 14.66
N GLU A 316 -19.31 -9.13 13.70
CA GLU A 316 -20.11 -8.88 12.51
C GLU A 316 -21.59 -8.59 12.79
N LEU A 317 -22.17 -9.16 13.85
CA LEU A 317 -23.58 -8.99 14.23
C LEU A 317 -23.79 -7.82 15.18
N ASP A 318 -23.00 -7.75 16.25
CA ASP A 318 -23.27 -6.89 17.40
C ASP A 318 -22.27 -5.73 17.51
N GLY A 319 -21.28 -5.65 16.61
CA GLY A 319 -20.22 -4.64 16.66
C GLY A 319 -19.25 -4.82 17.84
N ARG A 320 -19.33 -5.94 18.57
CA ARG A 320 -18.52 -6.19 19.76
C ARG A 320 -17.15 -6.71 19.39
N LEU A 321 -16.12 -5.92 19.68
CA LEU A 321 -14.73 -6.32 19.51
C LEU A 321 -14.36 -7.48 20.45
N PRO A 322 -13.64 -8.50 19.97
CA PRO A 322 -13.04 -9.51 20.84
C PRO A 322 -12.03 -8.84 21.78
N ALA A 323 -12.01 -9.26 23.04
CA ALA A 323 -10.95 -8.89 23.98
C ALA A 323 -9.69 -9.70 23.66
N ALA A 324 -9.00 -9.35 22.57
CA ALA A 324 -7.73 -9.91 22.17
C ALA A 324 -6.77 -8.78 21.78
N PRO A 325 -5.49 -8.82 22.21
CA PRO A 325 -4.51 -7.81 21.84
C PRO A 325 -4.35 -7.76 20.32
N ARG A 326 -4.28 -6.53 19.79
CA ARG A 326 -3.97 -6.26 18.38
C ARG A 326 -4.95 -6.93 17.39
N ILE A 327 -6.17 -7.20 17.83
CA ILE A 327 -7.14 -7.95 17.03
C ILE A 327 -7.53 -7.22 15.75
N ILE A 328 -7.60 -5.89 15.78
CA ILE A 328 -8.00 -5.07 14.63
C ILE A 328 -6.92 -5.13 13.56
N SER A 329 -5.64 -4.90 13.92
CA SER A 329 -4.53 -4.93 12.96
C SER A 329 -4.28 -6.32 12.38
N ARG A 330 -4.48 -7.40 13.15
CA ARG A 330 -4.43 -8.77 12.60
C ARG A 330 -5.55 -9.04 11.60
N LEU A 331 -6.80 -8.68 11.94
CA LEU A 331 -7.94 -8.83 11.03
C LEU A 331 -7.78 -7.98 9.77
N ASP A 332 -7.28 -6.76 9.93
CA ASP A 332 -7.03 -5.83 8.83
C ASP A 332 -5.97 -6.39 7.89
N THR A 333 -4.90 -6.98 8.43
CA THR A 333 -3.87 -7.68 7.65
C THR A 333 -4.46 -8.85 6.85
N VAL A 334 -5.28 -9.71 7.48
CA VAL A 334 -5.90 -10.88 6.83
C VAL A 334 -6.92 -10.49 5.77
N LEU A 335 -7.69 -9.43 6.02
CA LEU A 335 -8.68 -8.88 5.11
C LEU A 335 -8.10 -7.84 4.16
N GLN A 336 -6.79 -7.57 4.20
CA GLN A 336 -6.10 -6.61 3.34
C GLN A 336 -6.83 -5.25 3.30
N ALA A 337 -7.34 -4.81 4.44
CA ALA A 337 -8.19 -3.62 4.55
C ALA A 337 -7.40 -2.31 4.66
N ASP A 338 -6.07 -2.40 4.70
CA ASP A 338 -5.11 -1.29 4.65
C ASP A 338 -5.24 -0.29 5.79
N GLY A 339 -5.50 -0.76 7.00
CA GLY A 339 -5.69 0.07 8.20
C GLY A 339 -7.08 0.67 8.35
N HIS A 340 -8.04 0.32 7.49
CA HIS A 340 -9.39 0.87 7.54
C HIS A 340 -10.35 0.11 8.44
N LEU A 341 -10.00 -1.08 8.96
CA LEU A 341 -10.83 -1.70 10.00
C LEU A 341 -10.77 -0.94 11.32
N GLY A 342 -9.64 -0.29 11.59
CA GLY A 342 -9.48 0.68 12.64
C GLY A 342 -8.03 0.85 13.10
N ILE A 343 -7.86 1.54 14.22
CA ILE A 343 -6.54 1.88 14.77
C ILE A 343 -6.24 1.13 16.06
N GLU A 344 -4.97 0.80 16.28
CA GLU A 344 -4.50 0.18 17.52
C GLU A 344 -3.20 0.82 17.99
N ARG A 345 -3.18 1.24 19.26
CA ARG A 345 -1.99 1.81 19.88
C ARG A 345 -0.98 0.71 20.18
N THR A 346 0.28 0.94 19.81
CA THR A 346 1.39 -0.01 20.04
C THR A 346 2.43 0.56 21.00
N SER A 347 2.50 1.87 21.18
CA SER A 347 3.49 2.52 22.04
C SER A 347 2.96 3.85 22.59
N THR A 348 3.37 4.18 23.81
CA THR A 348 3.11 5.47 24.46
C THR A 348 4.34 5.87 25.25
N SER A 349 4.71 7.14 25.21
CA SER A 349 5.77 7.74 26.01
C SER A 349 5.34 9.12 26.48
N ALA A 350 5.40 9.38 27.79
CA ALA A 350 4.99 10.66 28.36
C ALA A 350 6.06 11.75 28.24
N ALA A 351 7.34 11.36 28.30
CA ALA A 351 8.49 12.24 28.09
C ALA A 351 9.56 11.42 27.38
N ALA A 352 9.58 11.50 26.06
CA ALA A 352 10.40 10.62 25.24
C ALA A 352 11.84 11.15 25.14
N ALA A 353 12.81 10.26 25.37
CA ALA A 353 14.19 10.54 25.06
C ALA A 353 14.39 10.65 23.52
N PRO A 354 15.42 11.38 23.06
CA PRO A 354 15.84 11.31 21.66
C PRO A 354 16.08 9.86 21.20
N ASP A 355 15.82 9.58 19.92
CA ASP A 355 15.96 8.23 19.32
C ASP A 355 15.06 7.15 19.96
N THR A 356 13.93 7.50 20.60
CA THR A 356 13.05 6.48 21.19
C THR A 356 12.52 5.53 20.09
N PRO A 357 12.76 4.22 20.19
CA PRO A 357 12.35 3.27 19.15
C PRO A 357 10.87 2.90 19.29
N VAL A 358 10.15 2.90 18.17
CA VAL A 358 8.79 2.38 18.03
C VAL A 358 8.84 1.12 17.16
N VAL A 359 8.34 0.02 17.72
CA VAL A 359 8.27 -1.28 17.04
C VAL A 359 6.81 -1.58 16.73
N PHE A 360 6.50 -1.73 15.44
CA PHE A 360 5.20 -2.20 14.98
C PHE A 360 5.18 -3.72 14.88
N PRO A 361 3.99 -4.37 14.92
CA PRO A 361 3.90 -5.81 14.79
C PRO A 361 4.54 -6.32 13.50
N ALA A 362 5.28 -7.43 13.59
CA ALA A 362 6.00 -8.04 12.48
C ALA A 362 5.13 -8.31 11.24
N TYR A 363 3.89 -8.75 11.45
CA TYR A 363 2.92 -9.02 10.38
C TYR A 363 2.35 -7.75 9.75
N TRP A 364 2.43 -6.60 10.42
CA TRP A 364 1.76 -5.38 9.98
C TRP A 364 2.44 -4.79 8.76
N ARG A 365 1.66 -4.58 7.71
CA ARG A 365 2.04 -3.83 6.52
C ARG A 365 0.90 -2.88 6.20
N GLY A 366 1.16 -1.58 6.30
CA GLY A 366 0.08 -0.60 6.19
C GLY A 366 0.35 0.69 6.94
N PRO A 367 -0.68 1.56 7.05
CA PRO A 367 -0.59 2.81 7.77
C PRO A 367 -0.16 2.63 9.22
N VAL A 368 0.71 3.53 9.66
CA VAL A 368 1.09 3.71 11.05
C VAL A 368 1.03 5.19 11.38
N TRP A 369 0.71 5.50 12.63
CA TRP A 369 0.53 6.86 13.07
C TRP A 369 1.38 7.17 14.29
N VAL A 370 1.69 8.45 14.44
CA VAL A 370 2.39 9.03 15.60
C VAL A 370 1.61 10.28 16.01
N GLN A 371 1.09 10.29 17.22
CA GLN A 371 0.50 11.46 17.85
C GLN A 371 1.52 12.09 18.79
N LEU A 372 1.72 13.39 18.69
CA LEU A 372 2.61 14.14 19.57
C LEU A 372 1.85 14.84 20.69
N ILE A 373 2.46 14.89 21.87
CA ILE A 373 1.87 15.48 23.07
C ILE A 373 2.91 16.43 23.66
N GLY A 374 2.67 17.73 23.53
CA GLY A 374 3.47 18.74 24.21
C GLY A 374 3.27 18.68 25.73
N PRO A 375 4.17 19.29 26.51
CA PRO A 375 3.96 19.47 27.93
C PRO A 375 2.63 20.20 28.17
N ALA A 376 1.89 19.81 29.22
CA ALA A 376 0.68 20.53 29.63
C ALA A 376 1.11 21.93 30.07
N ALA A 377 0.70 22.95 29.32
CA ALA A 377 1.03 24.35 29.62
C ALA A 377 0.58 24.68 31.04
N ALA A 378 1.53 25.04 31.89
CA ALA A 378 1.25 25.57 33.22
C ALA A 378 0.89 27.06 33.07
N GLY A 379 -0.28 27.33 32.50
CA GLY A 379 -0.78 28.69 32.25
C GLY A 379 -0.58 29.17 30.81
N ASP A 380 -1.64 29.81 30.31
CA ASP A 380 -1.83 30.47 29.01
C ASP A 380 -1.80 29.59 27.74
N ASP A 381 -2.86 29.73 26.94
CA ASP A 381 -3.16 28.99 25.69
C ASP A 381 -2.07 29.11 24.59
N GLU A 382 -1.08 30.00 24.75
CA GLU A 382 -0.05 30.27 23.74
C GLU A 382 0.96 29.12 23.56
N GLU A 383 1.33 28.37 24.63
CA GLU A 383 2.30 27.25 24.54
C GLU A 383 1.77 26.05 23.73
N LEU A 384 0.45 25.87 23.64
CA LEU A 384 -0.17 24.80 22.83
C LEU A 384 -0.08 25.07 21.31
N THR A 385 0.29 26.29 20.91
CA THR A 385 0.34 26.71 19.49
C THR A 385 1.74 26.75 18.87
N ALA A 386 2.78 26.55 19.68
CA ALA A 386 4.17 26.58 19.23
C ALA A 386 4.44 25.48 18.19
N ILE A 387 5.01 25.89 17.04
CA ILE A 387 5.48 24.95 16.01
C ILE A 387 6.90 24.55 16.39
N GLU A 388 7.10 23.25 16.55
CA GLU A 388 8.39 22.62 16.85
C GLU A 388 8.80 21.66 15.73
N VAL A 389 10.03 21.14 15.77
CA VAL A 389 10.53 20.19 14.77
C VAL A 389 10.66 18.78 15.34
N LEU A 390 9.91 17.85 14.77
CA LEU A 390 10.07 16.41 14.96
C LEU A 390 11.11 15.86 13.98
N LEU A 391 12.04 15.04 14.46
CA LEU A 391 12.87 14.19 13.61
C LEU A 391 12.41 12.72 13.70
N LEU A 392 12.19 12.13 12.54
CA LEU A 392 11.84 10.71 12.37
C LEU A 392 12.98 10.03 11.62
N ARG A 393 13.41 8.86 12.09
CA ARG A 393 14.38 8.02 11.37
C ARG A 393 13.81 6.63 11.19
N TRP A 394 13.75 6.19 9.96
CA TRP A 394 13.36 4.84 9.59
C TRP A 394 14.35 4.30 8.56
N PRO A 395 15.48 3.74 9.02
CA PRO A 395 16.61 3.44 8.15
C PRO A 395 16.21 2.70 6.86
N PRO A 396 16.73 3.11 5.69
CA PRO A 396 17.80 4.10 5.48
C PRO A 396 17.32 5.56 5.44
N TRP A 397 16.08 5.84 5.79
CA TRP A 397 15.42 7.14 5.62
C TRP A 397 15.36 7.96 6.90
N GLN A 398 15.23 9.27 6.75
CA GLN A 398 14.86 10.20 7.80
C GLN A 398 13.95 11.31 7.26
N ARG A 399 13.24 11.97 8.17
CA ARG A 399 12.35 13.10 7.88
C ARG A 399 12.38 14.10 9.02
N ARG A 400 12.44 15.38 8.69
CA ARG A 400 12.20 16.49 9.63
C ARG A 400 10.83 17.10 9.33
N GLN A 401 9.97 17.23 10.33
CA GLN A 401 8.60 17.70 10.17
C GLN A 401 8.29 18.77 11.21
N GLU A 402 7.75 19.90 10.76
CA GLU A 402 7.15 20.89 11.65
C GLU A 402 5.82 20.35 12.21
N VAL A 403 5.64 20.49 13.52
CA VAL A 403 4.55 19.88 14.29
C VAL A 403 4.08 20.79 15.42
N ARG A 404 2.86 20.57 15.88
CA ARG A 404 2.27 21.15 17.09
C ARG A 404 1.82 20.06 18.06
N SER A 405 1.54 20.45 19.31
CA SER A 405 0.95 19.52 20.29
C SER A 405 -0.41 19.04 19.78
N GLY A 406 -0.68 17.74 19.88
CA GLY A 406 -1.90 17.10 19.39
C GLY A 406 -1.88 16.73 17.90
N ASP A 407 -0.88 17.15 17.12
CA ASP A 407 -0.76 16.71 15.73
C ASP A 407 -0.61 15.19 15.68
N VAL A 408 -1.34 14.59 14.73
CA VAL A 408 -1.22 13.18 14.37
C VAL A 408 -0.60 13.10 12.99
N LEU A 409 0.56 12.47 12.90
CA LEU A 409 1.24 12.17 11.66
C LEU A 409 0.92 10.74 11.23
N THR A 410 0.77 10.51 9.94
CA THR A 410 0.61 9.17 9.37
C THR A 410 1.67 8.89 8.31
N THR A 411 2.27 7.71 8.38
CA THR A 411 3.19 7.16 7.38
C THR A 411 2.86 5.68 7.22
N ARG A 412 3.71 4.90 6.54
CA ARG A 412 3.45 3.48 6.32
C ARG A 412 4.61 2.58 6.74
N CYS A 413 4.26 1.44 7.32
CA CYS A 413 5.17 0.35 7.67
C CYS A 413 5.17 -0.70 6.58
N ALA A 414 6.36 -1.17 6.19
CA ALA A 414 6.52 -2.22 5.18
C ALA A 414 6.75 -3.63 5.76
N GLY A 415 6.63 -3.79 7.09
CA GLY A 415 6.75 -5.07 7.80
C GLY A 415 8.14 -5.39 8.36
N THR A 416 8.39 -6.68 8.62
CA THR A 416 9.47 -7.27 9.45
C THR A 416 10.89 -6.75 9.25
N ASN A 417 11.24 -6.30 8.04
CA ASN A 417 12.61 -5.92 7.70
C ASN A 417 12.87 -4.39 7.79
N SER A 418 11.88 -3.61 8.21
CA SER A 418 11.96 -2.15 8.20
C SER A 418 12.77 -1.58 9.38
N GLY A 419 13.12 -2.39 10.39
CA GLY A 419 13.67 -1.90 11.65
C GLY A 419 12.67 -1.02 12.43
N PRO A 420 13.01 -0.61 13.66
CA PRO A 420 12.17 0.31 14.43
C PRO A 420 12.15 1.71 13.78
N LEU A 421 11.02 2.39 13.91
CA LEU A 421 10.94 3.83 13.68
C LEU A 421 11.52 4.53 14.91
N SER A 422 12.63 5.25 14.75
CA SER A 422 13.17 6.10 15.82
C SER A 422 12.53 7.47 15.77
N ILE A 423 12.01 7.90 16.92
CA ILE A 423 11.34 9.19 17.10
C ILE A 423 12.22 10.09 17.96
N HIS A 424 12.47 11.31 17.47
CA HIS A 424 13.13 12.40 18.18
C HIS A 424 12.13 13.53 18.37
N PRO A 425 11.30 13.46 19.42
CA PRO A 425 10.35 14.51 19.69
C PRO A 425 11.07 15.78 20.19
N PRO A 426 10.40 16.94 20.11
CA PRO A 426 10.86 18.15 20.78
C PRO A 426 11.10 17.91 22.27
N ALA A 427 11.99 18.70 22.88
CA ALA A 427 12.38 18.50 24.28
C ALA A 427 11.15 18.58 25.21
N GLY A 428 11.00 17.59 26.09
CA GLY A 428 9.88 17.52 27.04
C GLY A 428 8.56 17.01 26.47
N TRP A 429 8.49 16.69 25.17
CA TRP A 429 7.29 16.15 24.55
C TRP A 429 7.19 14.63 24.70
N GLY A 430 5.95 14.16 24.81
CA GLY A 430 5.56 12.76 24.71
C GLY A 430 5.06 12.41 23.31
N PHE A 431 4.80 11.11 23.10
CA PHE A 431 4.12 10.64 21.91
C PHE A 431 3.30 9.37 22.19
N ALA A 432 2.32 9.12 21.33
CA ALA A 432 1.71 7.80 21.16
C ALA A 432 1.90 7.36 19.71
N ALA A 433 2.00 6.06 19.49
CA ALA A 433 2.10 5.50 18.15
C ALA A 433 1.29 4.23 18.02
N GLY A 434 0.88 3.91 16.79
CA GLY A 434 0.06 2.75 16.52
C GLY A 434 -0.07 2.40 15.05
N THR A 435 -0.86 1.37 14.79
CA THR A 435 -1.21 0.89 13.46
C THR A 435 -2.61 1.38 13.07
N GLY A 436 -2.88 1.36 11.77
CA GLY A 436 -4.19 1.72 11.20
C GLY A 436 -4.23 3.12 10.63
N HIS A 437 -5.26 3.39 9.84
CA HIS A 437 -5.47 4.67 9.18
C HIS A 437 -6.21 5.63 10.12
N VAL A 438 -5.57 6.75 10.48
CA VAL A 438 -6.21 7.85 11.21
C VAL A 438 -6.74 8.87 10.19
N PRO A 439 -8.07 9.01 9.99
CA PRO A 439 -8.62 9.97 9.05
C PRO A 439 -8.16 11.39 9.39
N GLY A 440 -7.70 12.17 8.42
CA GLY A 440 -7.27 13.56 8.61
C GLY A 440 -5.85 13.75 9.14
N ALA A 441 -5.16 12.68 9.56
CA ALA A 441 -3.77 12.78 10.00
C ALA A 441 -2.87 13.39 8.90
N ILE A 442 -1.85 14.12 9.32
CA ILE A 442 -0.88 14.74 8.41
C ILE A 442 -0.11 13.61 7.72
N ASP A 443 -0.35 13.45 6.41
CA ASP A 443 0.33 12.46 5.60
C ASP A 443 1.78 12.87 5.38
N ILE A 444 2.68 12.07 5.94
CA ILE A 444 4.12 12.25 5.85
C ILE A 444 4.78 11.14 5.02
N ASN A 445 4.09 10.52 4.05
CA ASN A 445 4.69 9.52 3.14
C ASN A 445 5.75 10.09 2.18
N HIS A 446 5.76 11.42 1.93
CA HIS A 446 6.67 12.10 0.97
C HIS A 446 7.63 13.08 1.61
N GLY A 447 8.86 13.20 1.12
CA GLY A 447 9.87 14.10 1.75
C GLY A 447 10.76 13.38 2.77
N TRP A 448 10.81 12.06 2.68
CA TRP A 448 11.85 11.27 3.32
C TRP A 448 13.14 11.36 2.52
N HIS A 449 14.26 11.49 3.20
CA HIS A 449 15.57 11.55 2.58
C HIS A 449 16.54 10.56 3.23
N PRO A 450 17.55 10.05 2.51
CA PRO A 450 18.52 9.13 3.08
C PRO A 450 19.23 9.75 4.30
N VAL A 451 19.47 8.94 5.33
CA VAL A 451 20.22 9.36 6.54
C VAL A 451 21.68 9.74 6.25
N SER A 452 22.21 9.33 5.10
CA SER A 452 23.58 9.60 4.68
C SER A 452 23.78 9.39 3.18
N LEU A 453 24.92 9.89 2.66
CA LEU A 453 25.34 9.62 1.30
C LEU A 453 25.53 8.12 0.98
N ARG A 454 26.01 7.35 1.97
CA ARG A 454 26.17 5.91 1.83
C ARG A 454 24.81 5.22 1.64
N ALA A 455 23.81 5.64 2.40
CA ALA A 455 22.43 5.18 2.26
C ALA A 455 21.87 5.53 0.88
N ALA A 456 22.09 6.77 0.40
CA ALA A 456 21.66 7.20 -0.93
C ALA A 456 22.29 6.35 -2.05
N SER A 457 23.61 6.14 -2.01
CA SER A 457 24.31 5.30 -2.98
C SER A 457 23.80 3.86 -2.99
N TRP A 458 23.55 3.29 -1.82
CA TRP A 458 23.03 1.93 -1.68
C TRP A 458 21.62 1.78 -2.26
N LEU A 459 20.74 2.76 -2.03
CA LEU A 459 19.40 2.81 -2.62
C LEU A 459 19.50 2.79 -4.15
N ILE A 460 20.28 3.69 -4.75
CA ILE A 460 20.39 3.78 -6.21
C ILE A 460 20.93 2.48 -6.81
N ILE A 461 22.00 1.91 -6.25
CA ILE A 461 22.58 0.63 -6.73
C ILE A 461 21.56 -0.50 -6.65
N THR A 462 20.81 -0.59 -5.55
CA THR A 462 19.80 -1.62 -5.34
C THR A 462 18.69 -1.51 -6.39
N HIS A 463 18.21 -0.29 -6.67
CA HIS A 463 17.18 -0.05 -7.67
C HIS A 463 17.64 -0.45 -9.09
N ILE A 464 18.86 -0.05 -9.50
CA ILE A 464 19.42 -0.42 -10.81
C ILE A 464 19.53 -1.94 -10.95
N ARG A 465 20.06 -2.63 -9.93
CA ARG A 465 20.21 -4.09 -9.94
C ARG A 465 18.87 -4.79 -10.10
N MET A 466 17.81 -4.26 -9.50
CA MET A 466 16.49 -4.83 -9.62
C MET A 466 15.88 -4.67 -11.01
N ILE A 467 16.00 -3.49 -11.61
CA ILE A 467 15.57 -3.28 -13.01
C ILE A 467 16.32 -4.25 -13.94
N LEU A 468 17.61 -4.46 -13.70
CA LEU A 468 18.43 -5.42 -14.45
C LEU A 468 17.98 -6.88 -14.26
N ASN A 469 17.70 -7.29 -13.02
CA ASN A 469 17.25 -8.66 -12.74
C ASN A 469 15.88 -8.95 -13.35
N ALA A 470 14.96 -7.98 -13.36
CA ALA A 470 13.67 -8.12 -14.02
C ALA A 470 13.80 -8.41 -15.53
N ARG A 471 14.91 -8.01 -16.18
CA ARG A 471 15.19 -8.38 -17.59
C ARG A 471 15.59 -9.84 -17.76
N ARG A 472 16.33 -10.41 -16.80
CA ARG A 472 16.87 -11.78 -16.92
C ARG A 472 15.80 -12.86 -16.78
N HIS A 473 14.70 -12.57 -16.08
CA HIS A 473 13.60 -13.52 -15.91
C HIS A 473 12.64 -13.58 -17.11
N ARG A 474 12.93 -12.88 -18.22
CA ARG A 474 12.12 -12.86 -19.45
C ARG A 474 12.80 -13.43 -20.68
N GLY A 475 14.08 -13.81 -20.58
CA GLY A 475 14.79 -14.59 -21.59
C GLY A 475 14.94 -16.01 -21.09
#